data_AF-A0A5B2Z4H5-F1
#
_entry.id   AF-A0A5B2Z4H5-F1
#
_cell.length_a   1.000
_cell.length_b   1.000
_cell.length_c   1.000
_cell.angle_alpha   90.00
_cell.angle_beta   90.00
_cell.angle_gamma   90.00
#
_symmetry.space_group_name_H-M   'P 1'
#
loop_
_entity.id
_entity.type
_entity.pdbx_description
1 polymer ?
#
loop_
_entity_poly.entity_id
_entity_poly.type
_entity_poly.pdbx_seq_one_letter_code
_entity_poly.pdbx_strand_id
1 'polypeptide(L)' 'MINTNRIKQLIRKCIYEEDTDDKIKLFIKINKLLPSHLRMESPTMITKDFIDKRLYGLQGSL' A
#
# COMPACT_ATOMS: atom_id res chain seq x y z
N MET A 1 -8.67 17.12 2.62
CA MET A 1 -8.26 16.27 3.77
C MET A 1 -8.12 14.84 3.30
N ILE A 2 -7.01 14.19 3.65
CA ILE A 2 -6.78 12.78 3.31
C ILE A 2 -7.61 11.93 4.26
N ASN A 3 -8.45 11.06 3.72
CA ASN A 3 -9.28 10.18 4.53
C ASN A 3 -8.45 8.96 4.97
N THR A 4 -7.68 9.13 6.04
CA THR A 4 -6.75 8.14 6.60
C THR A 4 -7.44 6.81 6.92
N ASN A 5 -8.70 6.83 7.35
CA ASN A 5 -9.49 5.61 7.59
C ASN A 5 -9.68 4.79 6.31
N ARG A 6 -9.96 5.44 5.19
CA ARG A 6 -10.10 4.77 3.89
C ARG A 6 -8.79 4.18 3.41
N ILE A 7 -7.67 4.84 3.67
CA ILE A 7 -6.32 4.32 3.35
C ILE A 7 -6.02 3.11 4.23
N LYS A 8 -6.28 3.16 5.54
CA LYS A 8 -6.11 2.03 6.47
C LYS A 8 -6.92 0.80 6.04
N GLN A 9 -8.15 0.98 5.56
CA GLN A 9 -8.96 -0.11 5.02
C GLN A 9 -8.34 -0.73 3.75
N LEU A 10 -7.87 0.10 2.82
CA LEU A 10 -7.20 -0.38 1.60
C LEU A 10 -5.90 -1.12 1.92
N ILE A 11 -5.12 -0.62 2.90
CA ILE A 11 -3.90 -1.27 3.39
C ILE A 11 -4.23 -2.68 3.91
N ARG A 12 -5.22 -2.81 4.79
CA ARG A 12 -5.65 -4.12 5.30
C ARG A 12 -6.07 -5.05 4.17
N LYS A 13 -6.89 -4.55 3.23
CA LYS A 13 -7.31 -5.34 2.08
C LYS A 13 -6.12 -5.83 1.26
N CYS A 14 -5.10 -5.00 1.06
CA CYS A 14 -3.90 -5.37 0.32
C CYS A 14 -3.03 -6.39 1.07
N ILE A 15 -2.88 -6.27 2.39
CA ILE A 15 -2.10 -7.22 3.21
C ILE A 15 -2.68 -8.64 3.10
N TYR A 16 -4.01 -8.77 3.20
CA TYR A 16 -4.72 -10.05 3.15
C TYR A 16 -5.07 -10.53 1.72
N GLU A 17 -4.66 -9.81 0.67
CA GLU A 17 -4.90 -10.24 -0.71
C GLU A 17 -3.96 -11.40 -1.07
N GLU A 18 -4.54 -12.54 -1.45
CA GLU A 18 -3.80 -13.74 -1.80
C GLU A 18 -3.35 -13.73 -3.26
N ASP A 19 -4.09 -13.06 -4.15
CA ASP A 19 -3.68 -12.92 -5.54
C ASP A 19 -2.57 -11.87 -5.68
N THR A 20 -1.46 -12.25 -6.31
CA THR A 20 -0.28 -11.37 -6.42
C THR A 20 -0.57 -10.15 -7.30
N ASP A 21 -1.29 -10.33 -8.40
CA ASP A 21 -1.57 -9.25 -9.35
C ASP A 21 -2.53 -8.22 -8.73
N ASP A 22 -3.57 -8.69 -8.03
CA ASP A 22 -4.50 -7.83 -7.33
C ASP A 22 -3.86 -7.15 -6.12
N LYS A 23 -2.93 -7.82 -5.43
CA LYS A 23 -2.11 -7.20 -4.38
C LYS A 23 -1.26 -6.05 -4.93
N ILE A 24 -0.63 -6.23 -6.09
CA ILE A 24 0.14 -5.17 -6.77
C ILE A 24 -0.78 -4.01 -7.18
N LYS A 25 -1.96 -4.29 -7.77
CA LYS A 25 -2.93 -3.25 -8.13
C LYS A 25 -3.39 -2.44 -6.91
N LEU A 26 -3.66 -3.11 -5.79
CA LEU A 26 -4.03 -2.46 -4.54
C LEU A 26 -2.89 -1.59 -3.98
N PHE A 27 -1.65 -2.08 -4.00
CA PHE A 27 -0.47 -1.32 -3.60
C PHE A 27 -0.32 -0.02 -4.41
N ILE A 28 -0.41 -0.11 -5.75
CA ILE A 28 -0.35 1.07 -6.64
C ILE A 28 -1.47 2.06 -6.32
N LYS A 29 -2.68 1.56 -6.06
CA LYS A 29 -3.83 2.38 -5.70
C LYS A 29 -3.62 3.11 -4.37
N ILE A 30 -3.13 2.42 -3.35
CA ILE A 30 -2.77 3.02 -2.06
C ILE A 30 -1.73 4.12 -2.27
N ASN A 31 -0.68 3.82 -3.04
CA ASN A 31 0.41 4.75 -3.28
C ASN A 31 -0.04 6.03 -4.02
N LYS A 32 -0.99 5.93 -4.96
CA LYS A 32 -1.59 7.10 -5.63
C LYS A 32 -2.44 7.97 -4.70
N LEU A 33 -3.08 7.38 -3.70
CA LEU A 33 -3.92 8.09 -2.72
C LEU A 33 -3.11 8.80 -1.63
N LEU A 34 -1.84 8.42 -1.46
CA LEU A 34 -0.94 9.05 -0.50
C LEU A 34 -0.49 10.43 -0.98
N PRO A 35 -0.29 11.37 -0.04
CA PRO A 35 0.34 12.64 -0.35
C PRO A 35 1.78 12.41 -0.81
N SER A 36 2.32 13.32 -1.62
CA SER A 36 3.63 13.17 -2.28
C SER A 36 4.77 12.76 -1.33
N HIS A 37 4.78 13.26 -0.09
CA HIS A 37 5.80 12.96 0.92
C HIS A 37 5.67 11.56 1.58
N LEU A 38 4.52 10.89 1.43
CA LEU A 38 4.30 9.51 1.91
C LEU A 38 4.29 8.49 0.77
N ARG A 39 4.49 8.93 -0.48
CA ARG A 39 4.54 8.02 -1.63
C ARG A 39 5.77 7.13 -1.51
N MET A 40 5.56 5.85 -1.70
CA MET A 40 6.60 4.84 -1.68
C MET A 40 7.18 4.73 -3.09
N GLU A 41 8.51 4.81 -3.20
CA GLU A 41 9.18 4.49 -4.45
C GLU A 41 8.96 3.00 -4.77
N SER A 42 8.40 2.76 -5.95
CA SER A 42 8.19 1.41 -6.44
C SER A 42 9.43 0.95 -7.19
N PRO A 43 10.11 -0.11 -6.77
CA PRO A 43 11.12 -0.74 -7.60
C PRO A 43 10.51 -1.28 -8.90
N THR A 44 11.36 -1.52 -9.90
CA THR A 44 10.98 -2.16 -11.17
C THR A 44 10.40 -3.56 -10.98
N MET A 45 10.70 -4.22 -9.86
CA MET A 45 10.13 -5.52 -9.50
C MET A 45 9.47 -5.44 -8.11
N ILE A 46 8.14 -5.60 -8.07
CA ILE A 46 7.35 -5.59 -6.84
C ILE A 46 7.06 -7.03 -6.43
N THR A 47 7.47 -7.42 -5.23
CA THR A 47 7.15 -8.73 -4.64
C THR A 47 6.12 -8.59 -3.53
N LYS A 48 5.42 -9.69 -3.18
CA LYS A 48 4.49 -9.71 -2.04
C LYS A 48 5.16 -9.23 -0.75
N ASP A 49 6.36 -9.74 -0.45
CA ASP A 49 7.10 -9.38 0.76
C ASP A 49 7.47 -7.89 0.80
N PHE A 50 7.81 -7.31 -0.35
CA PHE A 50 8.07 -5.87 -0.45
C PHE A 50 6.80 -5.07 -0.12
N ILE A 51 5.66 -5.45 -0.70
CA ILE A 51 4.38 -4.79 -0.45
C ILE A 51 4.04 -4.87 1.04
N ASP A 52 4.11 -6.06 1.65
CA ASP A 52 3.75 -6.25 3.05
C ASP A 52 4.62 -5.43 3.98
N LYS A 53 5.96 -5.49 3.81
CA LYS A 53 6.89 -4.72 4.65
C LYS A 53 6.64 -3.22 4.56
N ARG A 54 6.37 -2.71 3.36
CA ARG A 54 6.10 -1.28 3.13
C ARG A 54 4.75 -0.86 3.71
N LEU A 55 3.71 -1.66 3.51
CA LEU A 55 2.37 -1.37 4.00
C LEU A 55 2.27 -1.45 5.53
N TYR A 56 2.96 -2.39 6.17
CA TYR A 56 3.05 -2.45 7.63
C TYR A 56 3.70 -1.19 8.21
N GLY A 57 4.81 -0.73 7.62
CA GLY A 57 5.46 0.52 8.02
C GLY A 57 4.56 1.73 7.84
N LEU A 58 3.84 1.80 6.72
CA LEU A 58 2.91 2.89 6.44
C LEU A 58 1.70 2.90 7.41
N GLN A 59 1.18 1.72 7.78
CA GLN A 59 0.07 1.61 8.72
C GLN A 59 0.42 2.16 10.12
N GLY A 60 1.68 2.04 10.55
CA GLY A 60 2.16 2.61 11.82
C GLY A 60 2.35 4.12 11.80
N SER A 61 2.57 4.69 10.60
CA SER A 61 2.79 6.14 10.39
C SER A 61 1.51 6.95 10.11
N LEU A 62 0.38 6.27 9.84
CA LEU A 62 -0.95 6.84 9.57
C LEU A 62 -1.87 6.74 10.78
#